data_AF-A0A8J7NAW9-F1
#
_entry.id   AF-A0A8J7NAW9-F1
#
_cell.length_a   1.000
_cell.length_b   1.000
_cell.length_c   1.000
_cell.angle_alpha   90.00
_cell.angle_beta   90.00
_cell.angle_gamma   90.00
#
_symmetry.space_group_name_H-M   'P 1'
#
loop_
_entity.id
_entity.type
_entity.pdbx_description
1 polymer ?
#
loop_
_entity_poly.entity_id
_entity_poly.type
_entity_poly.pdbx_seq_one_letter_code
_entity_poly.pdbx_strand_id
1 'polypeptide(L)'
;REVEEASATLGASRLHTLRRVILPMLLPAALTGFALALARAVGEYGSVIFIAGNIPLVTEIAPLLIVIQLEEFNYDAAASIGIAMLLISFTMLLAINIIQVWSRRRIGYV
;
A
#
# COMPACT_ATOMS: atom_id res chain seq x y z
N ARG A 1 -14.73 4.41 -22.88
CA ARG A 1 -16.00 4.72 -23.55
C ARG A 1 -16.17 3.85 -24.79
N GLU A 2 -15.23 3.88 -25.75
CA GLU A 2 -15.26 2.96 -26.92
C GLU A 2 -15.39 1.47 -26.55
N VAL A 3 -14.69 1.01 -25.50
CA VAL A 3 -14.74 -0.40 -25.05
C VAL A 3 -16.08 -0.80 -24.41
N GLU A 4 -16.77 0.15 -23.78
CA GLU A 4 -18.12 -0.08 -23.24
C GLU A 4 -19.16 -0.07 -24.36
N GLU A 5 -19.05 0.88 -25.29
CA GLU A 5 -19.93 1.02 -26.44
C GLU A 5 -19.81 -0.20 -27.38
N ALA A 6 -18.60 -0.73 -27.59
CA ALA A 6 -18.37 -1.97 -28.32
C ALA A 6 -19.00 -3.21 -27.64
N SER A 7 -19.01 -3.26 -26.31
CA SER A 7 -19.68 -4.34 -25.59
C SER A 7 -21.21 -4.25 -25.66
N ALA A 8 -21.73 -3.02 -25.70
CA ALA A 8 -23.17 -2.75 -25.82
C ALA A 8 -23.67 -3.07 -27.24
N THR A 9 -22.88 -2.81 -28.29
CA THR A 9 -23.22 -3.21 -29.67
C THR A 9 -23.17 -4.72 -29.87
N LEU A 10 -22.36 -5.45 -29.08
CA LEU A 10 -22.35 -6.93 -29.03
C LEU A 10 -23.48 -7.54 -28.18
N GLY A 11 -24.39 -6.74 -27.63
CA GLY A 11 -25.56 -7.21 -26.87
C GLY A 11 -25.27 -7.62 -25.43
N ALA A 12 -24.10 -7.25 -24.87
CA ALA A 12 -23.76 -7.56 -23.48
C ALA A 12 -24.59 -6.73 -22.49
N SER A 13 -25.05 -7.34 -21.40
CA SER A 13 -25.71 -6.61 -20.31
C SER A 13 -24.73 -5.73 -19.55
N ARG A 14 -25.20 -4.62 -18.95
CA ARG A 14 -24.34 -3.67 -18.20
C ARG A 14 -23.47 -4.35 -17.13
N LEU A 15 -24.01 -5.37 -16.46
CA LEU A 15 -23.27 -6.14 -15.45
C LEU A 15 -22.17 -7.01 -16.06
N HIS A 16 -22.38 -7.52 -17.28
CA HIS A 16 -21.39 -8.28 -18.04
C HIS A 16 -20.24 -7.38 -18.49
N THR A 17 -20.54 -6.20 -19.03
CA THR A 17 -19.54 -5.18 -19.39
C THR A 17 -18.70 -4.76 -18.18
N LEU A 18 -19.35 -4.47 -17.05
CA LEU A 18 -18.65 -4.08 -15.83
C LEU A 18 -17.66 -5.16 -15.37
N ARG A 19 -18.11 -6.41 -15.21
CA ARG A 19 -17.26 -7.48 -14.67
C ARG A 19 -16.19 -7.96 -15.64
N ARG A 20 -16.46 -7.98 -16.94
CA ARG A 20 -15.62 -8.69 -17.92
C ARG A 20 -14.80 -7.77 -18.83
N VAL A 21 -15.16 -6.49 -18.89
CA VAL A 21 -14.46 -5.48 -19.69
C VAL A 21 -13.80 -4.44 -18.79
N ILE A 22 -14.58 -3.82 -17.89
CA ILE A 22 -14.09 -2.70 -17.06
C ILE A 22 -13.25 -3.17 -15.88
N LEU A 23 -13.74 -4.13 -15.10
CA LEU A 23 -13.08 -4.62 -13.89
C LEU A 23 -11.65 -5.16 -14.16
N PRO A 24 -11.40 -6.02 -15.17
CA PRO A 24 -10.04 -6.48 -15.46
C PRO A 24 -9.12 -5.37 -15.98
N MET A 25 -9.68 -4.33 -16.61
CA MET A 25 -8.92 -3.16 -17.05
C MET A 25 -8.56 -2.22 -15.89
N LEU A 26 -9.41 -2.12 -14.85
CA LEU A 26 -9.17 -1.32 -13.64
C LEU A 26 -8.34 -2.02 -12.57
N LEU A 27 -8.40 -3.36 -12.49
CA LEU A 27 -7.66 -4.21 -11.55
C LEU A 27 -6.17 -3.83 -11.38
N PRO A 28 -5.41 -3.59 -12.46
CA PRO A 28 -4.01 -3.17 -12.43
C PRO A 28 -3.82 -1.85 -11.68
N ALA A 29 -4.63 -0.84 -12.04
CA ALA A 29 -4.59 0.47 -11.42
C ALA A 29 -5.07 0.43 -9.95
N ALA A 30 -6.12 -0.35 -9.68
CA ALA A 30 -6.64 -0.56 -8.34
C ALA A 30 -5.62 -1.24 -7.42
N LEU A 31 -4.92 -2.28 -7.90
CA LEU A 31 -3.83 -2.92 -7.16
C LEU A 31 -2.69 -1.95 -6.86
N THR A 32 -2.32 -1.09 -7.82
CA THR A 32 -1.29 -0.08 -7.56
C THR A 32 -1.73 0.97 -6.53
N GLY A 33 -2.97 1.44 -6.61
CA GLY A 33 -3.52 2.39 -5.62
C GLY A 33 -3.63 1.78 -4.23
N PHE A 34 -4.11 0.54 -4.14
CA PHE A 34 -4.17 -0.22 -2.90
C PHE A 34 -2.79 -0.39 -2.26
N ALA A 35 -1.81 -0.77 -3.08
CA ALA A 35 -0.43 -0.96 -2.63
C ALA A 35 0.19 0.35 -2.09
N LEU A 36 0.01 1.47 -2.80
CA LEU A 36 0.47 2.78 -2.34
C LEU A 36 -0.22 3.24 -1.05
N ALA A 37 -1.52 3.01 -0.92
CA ALA A 37 -2.27 3.30 0.29
C ALA A 37 -1.79 2.46 1.49
N LEU A 38 -1.49 1.17 1.26
CA LEU A 38 -0.93 0.28 2.26
C LEU A 38 0.46 0.77 2.73
N ALA A 39 1.35 1.12 1.81
CA ALA A 39 2.65 1.68 2.15
C ALA A 39 2.53 2.97 2.96
N ARG A 40 1.56 3.83 2.61
CA ARG A 40 1.29 5.06 3.36
C ARG A 40 0.78 4.77 4.77
N ALA A 41 -0.15 3.83 4.92
CA ALA A 41 -0.71 3.44 6.21
C ALA A 41 0.33 2.83 7.15
N VAL A 42 1.27 2.03 6.63
CA VAL A 42 2.39 1.48 7.43
C VAL A 42 3.34 2.60 7.91
N GLY A 43 3.50 3.66 7.13
CA GLY A 43 4.32 4.83 7.49
C GLY A 43 3.59 5.92 8.28
N GLU A 44 2.34 5.73 8.67
CA GLU A 44 1.58 6.68 9.50
C GLU A 44 2.00 6.52 10.97
N TYR A 45 2.81 7.47 11.46
CA TYR A 45 3.14 7.58 12.88
C TYR A 45 2.21 8.55 13.62
N GLY A 46 2.03 9.75 13.03
CA GLY A 46 1.47 10.91 13.71
C GLY A 46 0.03 10.71 14.19
N SER A 47 -0.84 10.10 13.41
CA SER A 47 -2.22 9.84 13.85
C SER A 47 -2.30 8.66 14.83
N VAL A 48 -1.45 7.64 14.63
CA VAL A 48 -1.55 6.37 15.36
C VAL A 48 -1.09 6.52 16.80
N ILE A 49 -0.05 7.31 17.09
CA ILE A 49 0.42 7.51 18.46
C ILE A 49 -0.62 8.17 19.38
N PHE A 50 -1.48 9.04 18.83
CA PHE A 50 -2.52 9.72 19.62
C PHE A 50 -3.79 8.88 19.81
N ILE A 51 -4.06 7.94 18.92
CA ILE A 51 -5.29 7.12 18.94
C ILE A 51 -5.05 5.75 19.58
N ALA A 52 -3.84 5.20 19.48
CA ALA A 52 -3.50 3.91 20.05
C ALA A 52 -3.41 3.99 21.58
N GLY A 53 -3.92 2.96 22.26
CA GLY A 53 -3.82 2.84 23.73
C GLY A 53 -2.39 2.61 24.24
N ASN A 54 -1.43 2.35 23.32
CA ASN A 54 0.00 2.17 23.61
C ASN A 54 0.27 1.16 24.75
N ILE A 55 -0.53 0.10 24.80
CA ILE A 55 -0.40 -0.97 25.80
C ILE A 55 0.80 -1.84 25.39
N PRO A 56 1.80 -2.03 26.27
CA PRO A 56 2.98 -2.83 25.96
C PRO A 56 2.60 -4.21 25.43
N LEU A 57 3.25 -4.65 24.35
CA LEU A 57 3.03 -5.95 23.68
C LEU A 57 1.62 -6.19 23.09
N VAL A 58 0.69 -5.24 23.14
CA VAL A 58 -0.67 -5.41 22.58
C VAL A 58 -0.97 -4.39 21.48
N THR A 59 -0.79 -3.10 21.78
CA THR A 59 -1.10 -1.99 20.86
C THR A 59 0.08 -1.05 20.68
N GLU A 60 1.28 -1.57 20.92
CA GLU A 60 2.53 -0.82 20.84
C GLU A 60 2.97 -0.66 19.38
N ILE A 61 3.30 0.58 19.01
CA ILE A 61 3.77 0.91 17.66
C ILE A 61 5.30 1.05 17.65
N ALA A 62 5.96 0.55 16.60
CA ALA A 62 7.42 0.60 16.48
C ALA A 62 8.03 2.02 16.70
N PRO A 63 7.41 3.11 16.21
CA PRO A 63 7.90 4.45 16.50
C PRO A 63 7.86 4.86 17.98
N LEU A 64 6.91 4.32 18.76
CA LEU A 64 6.84 4.58 20.20
C LEU A 64 8.07 3.98 20.90
N LEU A 65 8.50 2.79 20.49
CA LEU A 65 9.74 2.21 21.02
C LEU A 65 10.95 3.10 20.73
N ILE A 66 11.01 3.75 19.56
CA ILE A 66 12.10 4.70 19.27
C ILE A 66 12.09 5.84 20.28
N VAL A 67 10.92 6.40 20.60
CA VAL A 67 10.79 7.47 21.61
C VAL A 67 11.23 6.98 22.98
N ILE A 68 10.76 5.82 23.42
CA ILE A 68 11.13 5.21 24.71
C ILE A 68 12.65 5.02 24.80
N GLN A 69 13.29 4.43 23.78
CA GLN A 69 14.74 4.22 23.77
C GLN A 69 15.53 5.55 23.78
N LEU A 70 15.02 6.59 23.12
CA LEU A 70 15.64 7.91 23.13
C LEU A 70 15.51 8.59 24.50
N GLU A 71 14.38 8.43 25.19
CA GLU A 71 14.17 8.91 26.57
C GLU A 71 15.07 8.19 27.57
N GLU A 72 15.36 6.90 27.35
CA GLU A 72 16.32 6.11 28.11
C GLU A 72 17.80 6.39 27.75
N PHE A 73 18.07 7.36 26.87
CA PHE A 73 19.40 7.68 26.34
C PHE A 73 20.10 6.52 25.61
N ASN A 74 19.35 5.50 25.20
CA ASN A 74 19.85 4.35 24.45
C ASN A 74 19.73 4.59 22.94
N TYR A 75 20.63 5.42 22.42
CA TYR A 75 20.65 5.79 21.00
C TYR A 75 20.92 4.61 20.07
N ASP A 76 21.72 3.63 20.49
CA ASP A 76 22.03 2.44 19.70
C ASP A 76 20.78 1.59 19.46
N ALA A 77 19.98 1.37 20.51
CA ALA A 77 18.71 0.66 20.39
C ALA A 77 17.72 1.45 19.51
N ALA A 78 17.59 2.76 19.72
CA ALA A 78 16.73 3.61 18.89
C ALA A 78 17.12 3.57 17.40
N ALA A 79 18.42 3.63 17.10
CA ALA A 79 18.94 3.56 15.74
C ALA A 79 18.68 2.20 15.09
N SER A 80 18.84 1.10 15.84
CA SER A 80 18.57 -0.25 15.32
C SER A 80 17.12 -0.43 14.89
N ILE A 81 16.16 0.08 15.67
CA ILE A 81 14.73 0.05 15.35
C ILE A 81 14.45 0.93 14.12
N GLY A 82 15.02 2.13 14.08
CA GLY A 82 14.89 3.05 12.93
C GLY A 82 15.39 2.44 11.63
N ILE A 83 16.56 1.78 11.65
CA ILE A 83 17.12 1.08 10.47
C ILE A 83 16.21 -0.08 10.05
N ALA A 84 15.71 -0.87 11.00
CA ALA A 84 14.78 -1.96 10.69
C ALA A 84 13.50 -1.44 10.02
N MET A 85 12.91 -0.36 10.55
CA MET A 85 11.75 0.30 9.96
C MET A 85 12.03 0.85 8.55
N LEU A 86 13.21 1.44 8.34
CA LEU A 86 13.63 1.96 7.05
C LEU A 86 13.76 0.83 6.01
N LEU A 87 14.40 -0.28 6.39
CA LEU A 87 14.55 -1.45 5.51
C LEU A 87 13.20 -2.08 5.14
N ILE A 88 12.29 -2.22 6.10
CA ILE A 88 10.93 -2.73 5.86
C ILE A 88 10.19 -1.79 4.89
N SER A 89 10.20 -0.48 5.16
CA SER A 89 9.51 0.51 4.33
C SER A 89 10.08 0.55 2.91
N PHE A 90 11.41 0.51 2.78
CA PHE A 90 12.08 0.45 1.49
C PHE A 90 11.73 -0.82 0.73
N THR A 91 11.78 -1.98 1.38
CA THR A 91 11.46 -3.28 0.76
C THR A 91 10.01 -3.30 0.29
N MET A 92 9.09 -2.77 1.09
CA MET A 92 7.68 -2.67 0.75
C MET A 92 7.46 -1.74 -0.44
N LEU A 93 8.03 -0.53 -0.44
CA LEU A 93 7.95 0.40 -1.57
C LEU A 93 8.56 -0.21 -2.84
N LEU A 94 9.70 -0.90 -2.73
CA LEU A 94 10.35 -1.57 -3.84
C LEU A 94 9.47 -2.67 -4.41
N ALA A 95 8.88 -3.53 -3.56
CA ALA A 95 7.97 -4.58 -3.98
C ALA A 95 6.76 -4.01 -4.72
N ILE A 96 6.18 -2.93 -4.20
CA ILE A 96 5.04 -2.24 -4.82
C ILE A 96 5.43 -1.65 -6.18
N ASN A 97 6.61 -1.01 -6.25
CA ASN A 97 7.11 -0.43 -7.49
C ASN A 97 7.36 -1.52 -8.56
N ILE A 98 7.92 -2.66 -8.17
CA ILE A 98 8.11 -3.81 -9.05
C ILE A 98 6.75 -4.32 -9.54
N ILE A 99 5.79 -4.59 -8.65
CA ILE A 99 4.45 -5.04 -9.03
C ILE A 99 3.80 -4.06 -10.01
N GLN A 100 3.94 -2.75 -9.77
CA GLN A 100 3.45 -1.71 -10.68
C GLN A 100 4.12 -1.78 -12.06
N VAL A 101 5.44 -1.93 -12.13
CA VAL A 101 6.18 -2.03 -13.41
C VAL A 101 5.76 -3.27 -14.19
N TRP A 102 5.65 -4.42 -13.53
CA TRP A 102 5.22 -5.67 -14.16
C TRP A 102 3.78 -5.59 -14.65
N SER A 103 2.91 -5.00 -13.84
CA SER A 103 1.51 -4.74 -14.19
C SER A 103 1.37 -3.79 -15.38
N ARG A 104 2.19 -2.73 -15.46
CA ARG A 104 2.22 -1.81 -16.61
C ARG A 104 2.76 -2.49 -17.87
N ARG A 105 3.80 -3.32 -17.76
CA ARG A 105 4.38 -4.05 -18.90
C ARG A 105 3.41 -5.08 -19.50
N ARG A 106 2.60 -5.74 -18.66
CA ARG A 106 1.57 -6.69 -19.11
C ARG A 106 0.39 -6.03 -19.85
N ILE A 107 0.28 -4.70 -19.78
CA ILE A 107 -0.83 -3.90 -20.31
C ILE A 107 -0.31 -2.86 -21.32
N GLY A 108 0.95 -2.99 -21.73
CA GLY A 108 1.52 -2.17 -22.79
C GLY A 108 0.81 -2.43 -24.12
N TYR A 109 0.31 -1.34 -24.70
CA TYR A 109 -0.46 -1.18 -25.95
C TYR A 109 -1.96 -1.43 -25.88
N VAL A 110 -2.67 -0.40 -25.40
CA VAL A 110 -3.80 0.15 -26.18
C VAL A 110 -3.30 1.43 -26.84
#